data_AF-A0A7K2VKA6-F1
#
_entry.id   AF-A0A7K2VKA6-F1
#
_cell.length_a   1.000
_cell.length_b   1.000
_cell.length_c   1.000
_cell.angle_alpha   90.00
_cell.angle_beta   90.00
_cell.angle_gamma   90.00
#
_symmetry.space_group_name_H-M   'P 1'
#
loop_
_entity.id
_entity.type
_entity.pdbx_description
1 polymer ?
#
loop_
_entity_poly.entity_id
_entity_poly.type
_entity_poly.pdbx_seq_one_letter_code
_entity_poly.pdbx_strand_id
1 'polypeptide(L)'
;MSDGTATATARARTEDRVPARLACVFLPAPLPREARVAFWDPDGEPLLDAIDELTVVRPHGTGVRRRQVPALTLSLADALPLLVRARHDPAAHPATACWGAAALHALRLTARGRLLPGLTPSGHDAWRAGPLEPDDIAHLRAVAAAMPPEGHAVPLPGPGPLTLPEPEALVRSFLDAVADTLPRTPAAPHTSGRPFAAREPQPLPGAR
;
A
#
# COMPACT_ATOMS: atom_id res chain seq x y z
N MET A 1 8.37 21.80 -19.52
CA MET A 1 9.56 21.09 -18.98
C MET A 1 9.85 21.39 -17.51
N SER A 2 9.01 22.14 -16.78
CA SER A 2 9.30 22.54 -15.39
C SER A 2 8.65 21.66 -14.30
N ASP A 3 7.81 20.70 -14.68
CA ASP A 3 7.00 19.89 -13.75
C ASP A 3 7.77 18.68 -13.18
N GLY A 4 8.65 18.08 -13.98
CA GLY A 4 9.42 16.89 -13.59
C GLY A 4 10.45 17.14 -12.47
N THR A 5 11.03 18.34 -12.42
CA THR A 5 11.99 18.71 -11.37
C THR A 5 11.28 18.92 -10.03
N ALA A 6 10.07 19.52 -10.02
CA ALA A 6 9.31 19.76 -8.80
C ALA A 6 8.84 18.44 -8.15
N THR A 7 8.34 17.48 -8.94
CA THR A 7 7.93 16.16 -8.44
C THR A 7 9.12 15.35 -7.91
N ALA A 8 10.26 15.36 -8.59
CA ALA A 8 11.47 14.67 -8.15
C ALA A 8 12.02 15.24 -6.83
N THR A 9 11.99 16.57 -6.67
CA THR A 9 12.48 17.25 -5.46
C THR A 9 11.54 17.04 -4.26
N ALA A 10 10.22 17.01 -4.49
CA ALA A 10 9.24 16.67 -3.47
C ALA A 10 9.36 15.20 -3.03
N ARG A 11 9.58 14.28 -3.98
CA ARG A 11 9.80 12.85 -3.71
C ARG A 11 11.07 12.58 -2.91
N ALA A 12 12.18 13.23 -3.25
CA ALA A 12 13.43 13.14 -2.48
C ALA A 12 13.29 13.67 -1.04
N ARG A 13 12.50 14.74 -0.82
CA ARG A 13 12.20 15.25 0.52
C ARG A 13 11.33 14.32 1.36
N THR A 14 10.46 13.53 0.72
CA THR A 14 9.65 12.51 1.40
C THR A 14 10.50 11.31 1.79
N GLU A 15 11.48 10.91 0.96
CA GLU A 15 12.37 9.78 1.24
C GLU A 15 13.26 10.00 2.48
N ASP A 16 13.76 11.23 2.68
CA ASP A 16 14.57 11.61 3.85
C ASP A 16 13.76 11.78 5.15
N ARG A 17 12.42 11.75 5.08
CA ARG A 17 11.54 12.13 6.18
C ARG A 17 10.95 10.98 6.98
N VAL A 18 11.03 9.74 6.50
CA VAL A 18 10.42 8.59 7.20
C VAL A 18 11.51 7.82 7.97
N PRO A 19 11.55 7.90 9.32
CA PRO A 19 12.51 7.15 10.10
C PRO A 19 12.33 5.64 9.93
N ALA A 20 13.44 4.91 9.76
CA ALA A 20 13.43 3.45 9.55
C ALA A 20 12.72 2.67 10.67
N ARG A 21 12.77 3.19 11.91
CA ARG A 21 12.12 2.57 13.09
C ARG A 21 10.59 2.52 13.02
N LEU A 22 9.95 3.32 12.16
CA LEU A 22 8.50 3.38 12.10
C LEU A 22 7.92 2.12 11.47
N ALA A 23 6.88 1.59 12.09
CA ALA A 23 6.05 0.56 11.48
C ALA A 23 5.22 1.17 10.35
N CYS A 24 5.01 0.43 9.27
CA CYS A 24 4.05 0.81 8.24
C CYS A 24 2.87 -0.15 8.15
N VAL A 25 1.72 0.39 7.74
CA VAL A 25 0.50 -0.36 7.45
C VAL A 25 -0.07 0.09 6.10
N PHE A 26 -0.53 -0.89 5.31
CA PHE A 26 -1.26 -0.62 4.08
C PHE A 26 -2.70 -0.23 4.39
N LEU A 27 -3.18 0.83 3.73
CA LEU A 27 -4.55 1.34 3.84
C LEU A 27 -5.26 1.14 2.49
N PRO A 28 -6.07 0.07 2.34
CA PRO A 28 -6.85 -0.16 1.13
C PRO A 28 -7.83 0.99 0.86
N ALA A 29 -8.14 1.22 -0.41
CA ALA A 29 -9.16 2.16 -0.85
C ALA A 29 -10.11 1.48 -1.85
N PRO A 30 -11.35 1.99 -2.04
CA PRO A 30 -12.29 1.42 -3.03
C PRO A 30 -11.72 1.36 -4.45
N LEU A 31 -10.89 2.34 -4.82
CA LEU A 31 -10.04 2.29 -6.01
C LEU A 31 -8.62 1.88 -5.59
N PRO A 32 -8.05 0.79 -6.13
CA PRO A 32 -6.74 0.32 -5.68
C PRO A 32 -5.63 1.37 -5.80
N ARG A 33 -5.60 2.15 -6.89
CA ARG A 33 -4.66 3.28 -7.08
C ARG A 33 -4.78 4.46 -6.10
N GLU A 34 -5.85 4.51 -5.30
CA GLU A 34 -6.02 5.53 -4.25
C GLU A 34 -5.54 5.03 -2.88
N ALA A 35 -5.13 3.75 -2.80
CA ALA A 35 -4.62 3.19 -1.56
C ALA A 35 -3.36 3.91 -1.08
N ARG A 36 -3.16 3.87 0.24
CA ARG A 36 -2.11 4.62 0.94
C ARG A 36 -1.28 3.69 1.79
N VAL A 37 -0.12 4.18 2.23
CA VAL A 37 0.71 3.53 3.24
C VAL A 37 0.90 4.55 4.36
N ALA A 38 0.58 4.16 5.59
CA ALA A 38 0.79 5.00 6.76
C ALA A 38 1.97 4.46 7.57
N PHE A 39 2.87 5.35 7.99
CA PHE A 39 3.97 5.06 8.89
C PHE A 39 3.66 5.64 10.28
N TRP A 40 3.83 4.85 11.33
CA TRP A 40 3.49 5.21 12.69
C TRP A 40 4.49 4.61 13.68
N ASP A 41 4.57 5.17 14.88
CA ASP A 41 5.51 4.73 15.90
C ASP A 41 4.82 3.76 16.89
N PRO A 42 5.24 2.48 16.96
CA PRO A 42 4.73 1.49 17.92
C PRO A 42 5.05 1.83 19.38
N ASP A 43 6.02 2.66 19.67
CA ASP A 43 6.33 3.08 21.04
C ASP A 43 5.56 4.35 21.43
N GLY A 44 4.97 5.03 20.44
CA GLY A 44 4.11 6.20 20.66
C GLY A 44 4.89 7.51 20.79
N GLU A 45 6.14 7.52 20.35
CA GLU A 45 6.96 8.74 20.29
C GLU A 45 6.34 9.75 19.29
N PRO A 46 6.44 11.06 19.59
CA PRO A 46 5.96 12.09 18.69
C PRO A 46 6.63 12.03 17.31
N LEU A 47 5.81 12.15 16.27
CA LEU A 47 6.27 12.26 14.88
C LEU A 47 6.28 13.73 14.47
N LEU A 48 7.47 14.28 14.26
CA LEU A 48 7.61 15.59 13.64
C LEU A 48 6.96 15.56 12.25
N ASP A 49 6.20 16.60 11.92
CA ASP A 49 5.48 16.74 10.64
C ASP A 49 4.34 15.72 10.39
N ALA A 50 3.93 14.91 11.38
CA ALA A 50 2.72 14.10 11.26
C ALA A 50 1.47 14.99 11.29
N ILE A 51 0.75 15.00 10.17
CA ILE A 51 -0.50 15.76 10.00
C ILE A 51 -1.74 14.87 10.06
N ASP A 52 -1.56 13.55 10.00
CA ASP A 52 -2.66 12.58 9.98
C ASP A 52 -2.76 11.81 11.31
N GLU A 53 -3.98 11.42 11.66
CA GLU A 53 -4.26 10.47 12.73
C GLU A 53 -4.59 9.09 12.16
N LEU A 54 -3.99 8.06 12.74
CA LEU A 54 -4.22 6.66 12.40
C LEU A 54 -4.86 5.94 13.60
N THR A 55 -5.99 5.29 13.36
CA THR A 55 -6.58 4.39 14.35
C THR A 55 -5.91 3.02 14.26
N VAL A 56 -5.21 2.63 15.33
CA VAL A 56 -4.57 1.32 15.45
C VAL A 56 -5.12 0.53 16.63
N VAL A 57 -5.05 -0.78 16.53
CA VAL A 57 -5.32 -1.73 17.59
C VAL A 57 -4.03 -2.07 18.29
N ARG A 58 -4.01 -1.93 19.61
CA ARG A 58 -2.83 -2.23 20.43
C ARG A 58 -3.21 -3.11 21.63
N PRO A 59 -2.25 -3.91 22.14
CA PRO A 59 -2.39 -4.57 23.42
C PRO A 59 -2.74 -3.56 24.53
N HIS A 60 -3.68 -3.93 25.38
CA HIS A 60 -4.10 -3.15 26.55
C HIS A 60 -4.54 -4.10 27.67
N GLY A 61 -3.70 -4.26 28.69
CA GLY A 61 -3.91 -5.26 29.74
C GLY A 61 -3.94 -6.66 29.14
N THR A 62 -5.02 -7.41 29.41
CA THR A 62 -5.23 -8.77 28.88
C THR A 62 -5.95 -8.80 27.52
N GLY A 63 -6.25 -7.64 26.93
CA GLY A 63 -6.98 -7.56 25.67
C GLY A 63 -6.39 -6.55 24.70
N VAL A 64 -7.23 -6.03 23.79
CA VAL A 64 -6.84 -5.02 22.81
C VAL A 64 -7.79 -3.82 22.84
N ARG A 65 -7.27 -2.66 22.46
CA ARG A 65 -8.03 -1.40 22.35
C ARG A 65 -7.63 -0.61 21.11
N ARG A 66 -8.58 0.19 20.62
CA ARG A 66 -8.33 1.21 19.60
C ARG A 66 -7.58 2.38 20.23
N ARG A 67 -6.62 2.94 19.50
CA ARG A 67 -5.90 4.15 19.88
C ARG A 67 -5.66 5.00 18.62
N GLN A 68 -5.85 6.31 18.74
CA GLN A 68 -5.37 7.24 17.72
C GLN A 68 -3.87 7.47 17.96
N VAL A 69 -3.08 7.34 16.89
CA VAL A 69 -1.65 7.64 16.88
C VAL A 69 -1.34 8.60 15.74
N PRO A 70 -0.37 9.51 15.89
CA PRO A 70 0.13 10.28 14.75
C PRO A 70 0.67 9.35 13.66
N ALA A 71 0.50 9.73 12.41
CA ALA A 71 1.04 8.98 11.28
C ALA A 71 1.52 9.89 10.14
N LEU A 72 2.46 9.37 9.36
CA LEU A 72 2.90 9.92 8.08
C LEU A 72 2.26 9.10 6.95
N THR A 73 1.30 9.65 6.21
CA THR A 73 0.57 8.91 5.18
C THR A 73 1.04 9.27 3.77
N LEU A 74 1.59 8.30 3.06
CA LEU A 74 2.10 8.47 1.69
C LEU A 74 1.15 7.85 0.66
N SER A 75 1.19 8.39 -0.56
CA SER A 75 0.61 7.69 -1.71
C SER A 75 1.39 6.39 -1.94
N LEU A 76 0.74 5.37 -2.51
CA LEU A 76 1.45 4.12 -2.81
C LEU A 76 2.66 4.34 -3.73
N ALA A 77 2.54 5.26 -4.70
CA ALA A 77 3.62 5.59 -5.62
C ALA A 77 4.85 6.19 -4.93
N ASP A 78 4.64 6.96 -3.84
CA ASP A 78 5.72 7.57 -3.05
C ASP A 78 6.27 6.62 -1.97
N ALA A 79 5.43 5.72 -1.45
CA ALA A 79 5.85 4.72 -0.46
C ALA A 79 6.71 3.60 -1.07
N LEU A 80 6.48 3.21 -2.34
CA LEU A 80 7.13 2.06 -2.96
C LEU A 80 8.68 2.08 -2.89
N PRO A 81 9.38 3.18 -3.25
CA PRO A 81 10.84 3.23 -3.11
C PRO A 81 11.31 3.04 -1.66
N LEU A 82 10.59 3.61 -0.69
CA LEU A 82 10.90 3.49 0.73
C LEU A 82 10.77 2.04 1.21
N LEU A 83 9.66 1.38 0.86
CA LEU A 83 9.40 -0.01 1.24
C LEU A 83 10.46 -0.96 0.65
N VAL A 84 10.84 -0.78 -0.61
CA VAL A 84 11.86 -1.59 -1.26
C VAL A 84 13.22 -1.47 -0.57
N ARG A 85 13.62 -0.26 -0.16
CA ARG A 85 14.85 -0.03 0.61
C ARG A 85 14.76 -0.65 2.01
N ALA A 86 13.66 -0.44 2.71
CA ALA A 86 13.44 -0.92 4.07
C ALA A 86 13.53 -2.44 4.21
N ARG A 87 13.22 -3.20 3.15
CA ARG A 87 13.37 -4.67 3.15
C ARG A 87 14.80 -5.13 3.51
N HIS A 88 15.80 -4.34 3.17
CA HIS A 88 17.22 -4.67 3.35
C HIS A 88 17.90 -3.84 4.44
N ASP A 89 17.17 -2.92 5.06
CA ASP A 89 17.70 -2.07 6.12
C ASP A 89 17.58 -2.79 7.49
N PRO A 90 18.70 -3.08 8.18
CA PRO A 90 18.67 -3.69 9.51
C PRO A 90 17.98 -2.82 10.57
N ALA A 91 17.89 -1.50 10.35
CA ALA A 91 17.21 -0.57 11.24
C ALA A 91 15.72 -0.43 10.93
N ALA A 92 15.22 -1.04 9.84
CA ALA A 92 13.82 -0.99 9.48
C ALA A 92 12.96 -1.76 10.48
N HIS A 93 11.81 -1.17 10.83
CA HIS A 93 10.81 -1.88 11.60
C HIS A 93 10.39 -3.18 10.88
N PRO A 94 10.20 -4.31 11.58
CA PRO A 94 9.84 -5.58 10.97
C PRO A 94 8.59 -5.52 10.05
N ALA A 95 7.55 -4.79 10.46
CA ALA A 95 6.36 -4.58 9.63
C ALA A 95 6.69 -3.87 8.31
N THR A 96 7.56 -2.87 8.35
CA THR A 96 7.99 -2.11 7.17
C THR A 96 8.86 -2.95 6.25
N ALA A 97 9.77 -3.76 6.81
CA ALA A 97 10.54 -4.73 6.04
C ALA A 97 9.65 -5.81 5.39
N CYS A 98 8.59 -6.25 6.08
CA CYS A 98 7.61 -7.21 5.56
C CYS A 98 6.81 -6.62 4.39
N TRP A 99 6.30 -5.39 4.52
CA TRP A 99 5.69 -4.66 3.40
C TRP A 99 6.68 -4.39 2.27
N GLY A 100 7.97 -4.23 2.56
CA GLY A 100 9.04 -4.20 1.56
C GLY A 100 9.17 -5.49 0.75
N ALA A 101 8.99 -6.66 1.38
CA ALA A 101 8.92 -7.94 0.67
C ALA A 101 7.69 -8.00 -0.26
N ALA A 102 6.52 -7.57 0.23
CA ALA A 102 5.30 -7.47 -0.59
C ALA A 102 5.49 -6.51 -1.78
N ALA A 103 6.14 -5.36 -1.57
CA ALA A 103 6.46 -4.38 -2.62
C ALA A 103 7.34 -5.01 -3.72
N LEU A 104 8.45 -5.65 -3.34
CA LEU A 104 9.31 -6.34 -4.30
C LEU A 104 8.57 -7.44 -5.08
N HIS A 105 7.68 -8.18 -4.42
CA HIS A 105 6.85 -9.18 -5.08
C HIS A 105 5.92 -8.55 -6.13
N ALA A 106 5.18 -7.51 -5.74
CA ALA A 106 4.27 -6.80 -6.64
C ALA A 106 4.99 -6.17 -7.84
N LEU A 107 6.20 -5.61 -7.62
CA LEU A 107 7.05 -5.08 -8.69
C LEU A 107 7.51 -6.19 -9.65
N ARG A 108 7.89 -7.36 -9.14
CA ARG A 108 8.28 -8.52 -9.98
C ARG A 108 7.11 -9.05 -10.79
N LEU A 109 5.92 -9.14 -10.21
CA LEU A 109 4.69 -9.50 -10.93
C LEU A 109 4.44 -8.52 -12.08
N THR A 110 4.49 -7.23 -11.79
CA THR A 110 4.28 -6.17 -12.79
C THR A 110 5.33 -6.20 -13.89
N ALA A 111 6.61 -6.36 -13.54
CA ALA A 111 7.71 -6.45 -14.50
C ALA A 111 7.59 -7.68 -15.43
N ARG A 112 7.00 -8.77 -14.95
CA ARG A 112 6.66 -9.96 -15.74
C ARG A 112 5.37 -9.80 -16.55
N GLY A 113 4.75 -8.62 -16.56
CA GLY A 113 3.49 -8.36 -17.27
C GLY A 113 2.29 -9.07 -16.66
N ARG A 114 2.35 -9.48 -15.39
CA ARG A 114 1.25 -10.15 -14.67
C ARG A 114 0.24 -9.13 -14.16
N LEU A 115 -0.47 -8.50 -15.09
CA LEU A 115 -1.53 -7.53 -14.84
C LEU A 115 -2.78 -7.95 -15.63
N LEU A 116 -3.92 -8.00 -14.97
CA LEU A 116 -5.20 -8.25 -15.62
C LEU A 116 -6.10 -7.03 -15.51
N PRO A 117 -6.68 -6.55 -16.63
CA PRO A 117 -7.70 -5.52 -16.56
C PRO A 117 -8.96 -6.11 -15.93
N GLY A 118 -9.68 -5.29 -15.18
CA GLY A 118 -10.97 -5.64 -14.58
C GLY A 118 -11.72 -4.42 -14.09
N LEU A 119 -12.83 -4.65 -13.41
CA LEU A 119 -13.62 -3.60 -12.78
C LEU A 119 -13.59 -3.75 -11.26
N THR A 120 -13.54 -2.63 -10.54
CA THR A 120 -13.86 -2.60 -9.12
C THR A 120 -15.33 -2.94 -8.90
N PRO A 121 -15.76 -3.26 -7.66
CA PRO A 121 -17.17 -3.50 -7.36
C PRO A 121 -18.10 -2.35 -7.74
N SER A 122 -17.58 -1.11 -7.77
CA SER A 122 -18.31 0.09 -8.19
C SER A 122 -18.30 0.33 -9.72
N GLY A 123 -17.75 -0.61 -10.51
CA GLY A 123 -17.79 -0.55 -11.97
C GLY A 123 -16.71 0.33 -12.62
N HIS A 124 -15.63 0.63 -11.90
CA HIS A 124 -14.52 1.44 -12.41
C HIS A 124 -13.34 0.58 -12.84
N ASP A 125 -12.64 1.02 -13.87
CA ASP A 125 -11.43 0.36 -14.35
C ASP A 125 -10.37 0.18 -13.25
N ALA A 126 -9.84 -1.04 -13.15
CA ALA A 126 -8.73 -1.37 -12.26
C ALA A 126 -7.85 -2.47 -12.85
N TRP A 127 -6.55 -2.38 -12.64
CA TRP A 127 -5.67 -3.53 -12.80
C TRP A 127 -5.64 -4.37 -11.52
N ARG A 128 -5.54 -5.68 -11.69
CA ARG A 128 -5.21 -6.63 -10.62
C ARG A 128 -3.93 -7.36 -10.96
N ALA A 129 -3.12 -7.69 -9.97
CA ALA A 129 -1.94 -8.52 -10.20
C ALA A 129 -2.38 -9.96 -10.52
N GLY A 130 -1.97 -10.49 -11.67
CA GLY A 130 -2.28 -11.84 -12.08
C GLY A 130 -2.13 -12.10 -13.58
N PRO A 131 -2.38 -13.34 -14.03
CA PRO A 131 -2.64 -14.53 -13.20
C PRO A 131 -1.42 -14.85 -12.32
N LEU A 132 -1.65 -15.30 -11.08
CA LEU A 132 -0.57 -15.68 -10.16
C LEU A 132 -0.19 -17.15 -10.39
N GLU A 133 1.11 -17.42 -10.48
CA GLU A 133 1.65 -18.78 -10.49
C GLU A 133 1.64 -19.38 -9.07
N PRO A 134 1.75 -20.71 -8.92
CA PRO A 134 1.82 -21.34 -7.60
C PRO A 134 2.90 -20.74 -6.68
N ASP A 135 4.07 -20.42 -7.23
CA ASP A 135 5.17 -19.79 -6.48
C ASP A 135 4.82 -18.36 -6.06
N ASP A 136 4.06 -17.62 -6.86
CA ASP A 136 3.60 -16.27 -6.52
C ASP A 136 2.62 -16.31 -5.34
N ILE A 137 1.74 -17.31 -5.33
CA ILE A 137 0.78 -17.55 -4.24
C ILE A 137 1.53 -18.00 -2.98
N ALA A 138 2.51 -18.90 -3.11
CA ALA A 138 3.34 -19.34 -1.99
C ALA A 138 4.11 -18.17 -1.38
N HIS A 139 4.69 -17.28 -2.20
CA HIS A 139 5.39 -16.10 -1.72
C HIS A 139 4.45 -15.11 -1.03
N LEU A 140 3.26 -14.87 -1.59
CA LEU A 140 2.22 -14.04 -0.97
C LEU A 140 1.87 -14.57 0.44
N ARG A 141 1.60 -15.88 0.56
CA ARG A 141 1.28 -16.52 1.83
C ARG A 141 2.43 -16.46 2.83
N ALA A 142 3.66 -16.63 2.36
CA ALA A 142 4.84 -16.51 3.23
C ALA A 142 4.99 -15.10 3.80
N VAL A 143 4.78 -14.06 2.98
CA VAL A 143 4.77 -12.67 3.46
C VAL A 143 3.64 -12.42 4.45
N ALA A 144 2.42 -12.89 4.14
CA ALA A 144 1.26 -12.76 5.03
C ALA A 144 1.47 -13.45 6.38
N ALA A 145 2.01 -14.67 6.39
CA ALA A 145 2.31 -15.42 7.61
C ALA A 145 3.42 -14.78 8.46
N ALA A 146 4.33 -14.04 7.83
CA ALA A 146 5.40 -13.31 8.51
C ALA A 146 4.99 -11.89 8.96
N MET A 147 3.77 -11.44 8.64
CA MET A 147 3.32 -10.08 8.93
C MET A 147 3.21 -9.83 10.44
N PRO A 148 3.99 -8.88 11.01
CA PRO A 148 3.85 -8.52 12.41
C PRO A 148 2.53 -7.79 12.68
N PRO A 149 2.01 -7.81 13.94
CA PRO A 149 0.78 -7.13 14.32
C PRO A 149 0.67 -5.68 13.84
N GLU A 150 1.76 -4.93 13.93
CA GLU A 150 1.84 -3.52 13.57
C GLU A 150 1.57 -3.30 12.06
N GLY A 151 1.90 -4.30 11.22
CA GLY A 151 1.73 -4.24 9.77
C GLY A 151 0.29 -4.31 9.29
N HIS A 152 -0.63 -4.67 10.19
CA HIS A 152 -2.07 -4.80 9.92
C HIS A 152 -2.94 -4.36 11.11
N ALA A 153 -2.44 -3.41 11.90
CA ALA A 153 -3.07 -2.98 13.14
C ALA A 153 -4.30 -2.08 12.94
N VAL A 154 -4.65 -1.70 11.72
CA VAL A 154 -5.81 -0.83 11.46
C VAL A 154 -7.08 -1.68 11.43
N PRO A 155 -8.07 -1.41 12.30
CA PRO A 155 -9.27 -2.23 12.38
C PRO A 155 -10.16 -2.04 11.16
N LEU A 156 -10.87 -3.10 10.79
CA LEU A 156 -11.92 -3.00 9.78
C LEU A 156 -13.03 -2.05 10.28
N PRO A 157 -13.63 -1.24 9.40
CA PRO A 157 -14.72 -0.36 9.77
C PRO A 157 -15.99 -1.18 10.06
N GLY A 158 -16.81 -0.71 11.00
CA GLY A 158 -18.13 -1.29 11.26
C GLY A 158 -18.48 -1.35 12.75
N PRO A 159 -19.77 -1.52 13.07
CA PRO A 159 -20.21 -1.80 14.43
C PRO A 159 -19.81 -3.22 14.84
N GLY A 160 -19.58 -3.44 16.13
CA GLY A 160 -19.36 -4.77 16.70
C GLY A 160 -17.95 -4.99 17.26
N PRO A 161 -17.57 -6.27 17.46
CA PRO A 161 -16.25 -6.64 17.96
C PRO A 161 -15.14 -6.06 17.09
N LEU A 162 -14.02 -5.75 17.72
CA LEU A 162 -12.84 -5.27 17.02
C LEU A 162 -12.28 -6.40 16.15
N THR A 163 -12.24 -6.17 14.84
CA THR A 163 -11.70 -7.08 13.84
C THR A 163 -10.54 -6.42 13.10
N LEU A 164 -9.47 -7.18 12.90
CA LEU A 164 -8.33 -6.80 12.07
C LEU A 164 -8.47 -7.45 10.69
N PRO A 165 -7.90 -6.86 9.63
CA PRO A 165 -7.86 -7.48 8.32
C PRO A 165 -7.00 -8.75 8.34
N GLU A 166 -7.46 -9.79 7.65
CA GLU A 166 -6.67 -11.00 7.41
C GLU A 166 -5.39 -10.65 6.61
N PRO A 167 -4.19 -11.00 7.09
CA PRO A 167 -2.94 -10.61 6.42
C PRO A 167 -2.86 -11.04 4.96
N GLU A 168 -3.34 -12.24 4.62
CA GLU A 168 -3.31 -12.76 3.23
C GLU A 168 -4.17 -11.89 2.29
N ALA A 169 -5.36 -11.49 2.74
CA ALA A 169 -6.26 -10.62 1.98
C ALA A 169 -5.68 -9.20 1.85
N LEU A 170 -5.04 -8.70 2.91
CA LEU A 170 -4.42 -7.37 2.92
C LEU A 170 -3.22 -7.31 1.96
N VAL A 171 -2.36 -8.33 1.96
CA VAL A 171 -1.23 -8.45 1.02
C VAL A 171 -1.74 -8.59 -0.41
N ARG A 172 -2.77 -9.42 -0.67
CA ARG A 172 -3.42 -9.53 -1.98
C ARG A 172 -3.91 -8.17 -2.50
N SER A 173 -4.58 -7.41 -1.64
CA SER A 173 -5.08 -6.06 -1.97
C SER A 173 -3.94 -5.08 -2.25
N PHE A 174 -2.83 -5.15 -1.51
CA PHE A 174 -1.63 -4.35 -1.76
C PHE A 174 -1.01 -4.66 -3.13
N LEU A 175 -0.89 -5.95 -3.49
CA LEU A 175 -0.40 -6.37 -4.82
C LEU A 175 -1.27 -5.78 -5.94
N ASP A 176 -2.59 -5.79 -5.78
CA ASP A 176 -3.54 -5.19 -6.72
C ASP A 176 -3.39 -3.67 -6.81
N ALA A 177 -3.21 -2.99 -5.68
CA ALA A 177 -3.01 -1.56 -5.65
C ALA A 177 -1.72 -1.13 -6.37
N VAL A 178 -0.63 -1.89 -6.20
CA VAL A 178 0.62 -1.65 -6.94
C VAL A 178 0.42 -1.88 -8.43
N ALA A 179 -0.22 -3.00 -8.80
CA ALA A 179 -0.57 -3.32 -10.17
C ALA A 179 -1.44 -2.23 -10.85
N ASP A 180 -2.39 -1.63 -10.11
CA ASP A 180 -3.24 -0.54 -10.61
C ASP A 180 -2.53 0.81 -10.69
N THR A 181 -1.47 1.00 -9.91
CA THR A 181 -0.75 2.27 -9.84
C THR A 181 0.26 2.43 -10.98
N LEU A 182 1.05 1.38 -11.27
CA LEU A 182 2.22 1.51 -12.15
C LEU A 182 1.93 1.83 -13.63
N PRO A 183 0.89 1.26 -14.27
CA PRO A 183 0.58 1.58 -15.67
C PRO A 183 0.09 3.02 -15.89
N ARG A 184 -0.40 3.68 -14.83
CA ARG A 184 -1.10 4.98 -14.90
C ARG A 184 -0.14 6.17 -14.84
N THR A 185 0.81 6.20 -15.78
CA THR A 185 1.77 7.30 -15.90
C THR A 185 1.10 8.55 -16.51
N PRO A 186 1.64 9.76 -16.30
CA PRO A 186 1.05 10.99 -16.86
C PRO A 186 0.85 10.98 -18.38
N ALA A 187 1.71 10.24 -19.11
CA ALA A 187 1.63 10.13 -20.56
C ALA A 187 0.67 9.04 -21.05
N ALA A 188 0.35 8.02 -20.22
CA ALA A 188 -0.40 6.85 -20.64
C ALA A 188 -1.79 7.16 -21.27
N PRO A 189 -2.57 8.13 -20.78
CA PRO A 189 -3.86 8.47 -21.39
C PRO A 189 -3.76 8.98 -22.83
N HIS A 190 -2.64 9.61 -23.16
CA HIS A 190 -2.40 10.21 -24.47
C HIS A 190 -1.96 9.17 -25.50
N THR A 191 -1.43 8.03 -25.06
CA THR A 191 -0.94 6.95 -25.94
C THR A 191 -1.94 5.81 -26.08
N SER A 192 -2.72 5.53 -25.04
CA SER A 192 -3.53 4.30 -24.93
C SER A 192 -5.01 4.57 -24.68
N GLY A 193 -5.43 5.83 -24.65
CA GLY A 193 -6.77 6.23 -24.23
C GLY A 193 -6.91 6.25 -22.71
N ARG A 194 -8.10 6.62 -22.20
CA ARG A 194 -8.29 6.83 -20.75
C ARG A 194 -8.48 5.54 -19.93
N PRO A 195 -9.29 4.55 -20.35
CA PRO A 195 -9.49 3.33 -19.57
C PRO A 195 -8.16 2.62 -19.27
N PHE A 196 -7.97 2.19 -18.02
CA PHE A 196 -6.78 1.50 -17.55
C PHE A 196 -5.47 2.30 -17.58
N ALA A 197 -5.50 3.57 -17.99
CA ALA A 197 -4.31 4.41 -18.15
C ALA A 197 -4.42 5.76 -17.43
N ALA A 198 -5.61 6.36 -17.34
CA ALA A 198 -5.85 7.60 -16.60
C ALA A 198 -5.79 7.38 -15.09
N ARG A 199 -5.40 8.40 -14.30
CA ARG A 199 -5.52 8.28 -12.84
C ARG A 199 -6.98 8.38 -12.39
N GLU A 200 -7.76 9.20 -13.09
CA GLU A 200 -9.18 9.38 -12.81
C GLU A 200 -9.95 8.08 -13.10
N PRO A 201 -10.93 7.72 -12.25
CA PRO A 201 -11.80 6.58 -12.51
C PRO A 201 -12.55 6.67 -13.82
N GLN A 202 -12.46 5.59 -14.61
CA GLN A 202 -13.20 5.42 -15.84
C GLN A 202 -14.31 4.38 -15.63
N PRO A 203 -15.59 4.79 -15.67
CA PRO A 203 -16.69 3.83 -15.71
C PRO A 203 -16.68 3.15 -17.08
N LEU A 204 -16.90 1.83 -17.09
CA LEU A 204 -16.94 1.04 -18.32
C LEU A 204 -18.29 0.30 -18.42
N PRO A 205 -19.39 1.03 -18.67
CA PRO A 205 -20.70 0.42 -18.84
C PRO A 205 -20.68 -0.56 -20.01
N GLY A 206 -20.95 -1.84 -19.74
CA GLY A 206 -20.97 -2.90 -20.75
C GLY A 206 -19.70 -3.77 -20.81
N ALA A 207 -18.62 -3.40 -20.12
CA ALA A 207 -17.53 -4.33 -19.84
C ALA A 207 -17.96 -5.29 -18.72
N ARG A 208 -17.88 -6.60 -18.97
CA ARG A 208 -18.18 -7.67 -18.00
C ARG A 208 -16.98 -8.58 -17.86
#